data_AF-A0A4Y2ATZ8-F1
#
_entry.id   AF-A0A4Y2ATZ8-F1
#
_cell.length_a   1.000
_cell.length_b   1.000
_cell.length_c   1.000
_cell.angle_alpha   90.00
_cell.angle_beta   90.00
_cell.angle_gamma   90.00
#
_symmetry.space_group_name_H-M   'P 1'
#
loop_
_entity.id
_entity.type
_entity.pdbx_description
1 polymer ?
#
loop_
_entity_poly.entity_id
_entity_poly.type
_entity_poly.pdbx_seq_one_letter_code
_entity_poly.pdbx_strand_id
1 'polypeptide(L)'
;MTSSNSKSTNEAARKIFKILLSNPRIKVSWVKAHACNIGNDRADQLAKDTTQHGQPYSHTKLPKPHIKGLLRKRMLEEWQTAWKNVDTGRKICNIMPSVSLHPTNWIREDVIFSQHGPFPAYLKRFHLSDSDYCSCGGIGTALHYATECIYTWHVSWHMRKPAPNFEQEWLKRVANNLVSRQKIRGIIKFISENRDLFRPP
;
A
#
# COMPACT_ATOMS: atom_id res chain seq x y z
N MET A 1 10.89 5.94 -45.83
CA MET A 1 11.43 4.57 -45.80
C MET A 1 10.73 3.82 -44.68
N THR A 2 9.97 2.76 -45.01
CA THR A 2 9.33 1.88 -44.02
C THR A 2 10.39 0.95 -43.44
N SER A 3 10.84 1.21 -42.21
CA SER A 3 11.69 0.27 -41.48
C SER A 3 10.83 -0.71 -40.68
N SER A 4 11.24 -1.98 -40.61
CA SER A 4 10.51 -2.98 -39.82
C SER A 4 10.61 -2.66 -38.33
N ASN A 5 9.49 -2.43 -37.66
CA ASN A 5 9.48 -2.33 -36.20
C ASN A 5 9.42 -3.73 -35.57
N SER A 6 10.58 -4.40 -35.53
CA SER A 6 10.73 -5.77 -34.99
C SER A 6 10.40 -5.88 -33.49
N LYS A 7 10.26 -4.76 -32.78
CA LYS A 7 10.01 -4.68 -31.33
C LYS A 7 8.54 -4.71 -30.93
N SER A 8 7.59 -4.63 -31.87
CA SER A 8 6.17 -4.68 -31.53
C SER A 8 5.73 -6.10 -31.14
N THR A 9 5.15 -6.22 -29.95
CA THR A 9 4.51 -7.44 -29.42
C THR A 9 3.08 -7.63 -29.91
N ASN A 10 2.51 -6.64 -30.59
CA ASN A 10 1.14 -6.71 -31.11
C ASN A 10 1.10 -7.41 -32.49
N GLU A 11 0.37 -8.52 -32.57
CA GLU A 11 0.27 -9.34 -33.79
C GLU A 11 -0.33 -8.58 -34.98
N ALA A 12 -1.37 -7.77 -34.77
CA ALA A 12 -2.01 -6.97 -35.82
C ALA A 12 -1.03 -5.94 -36.39
N ALA A 13 -0.27 -5.26 -35.52
CA ALA A 13 0.77 -4.32 -35.95
C ALA A 13 1.84 -5.02 -36.80
N ARG A 14 2.29 -6.22 -36.41
CA ARG A 14 3.28 -7.00 -37.19
C ARG A 14 2.75 -7.38 -38.56
N LYS A 15 1.48 -7.81 -38.65
CA LYS A 15 0.82 -8.13 -39.93
C LYS A 15 0.76 -6.90 -40.84
N ILE A 16 0.35 -5.75 -40.32
CA ILE A 16 0.31 -4.49 -41.06
C ILE A 16 1.70 -4.09 -41.57
N PHE A 17 2.74 -4.16 -40.73
CA PHE A 17 4.11 -3.85 -41.15
C PHE A 17 4.59 -4.78 -42.28
N LYS A 18 4.29 -6.09 -42.21
CA LYS A 18 4.65 -7.04 -43.27
C LYS A 18 3.98 -6.70 -44.60
N ILE A 19 2.70 -6.30 -44.57
CA ILE A 19 1.95 -5.89 -45.77
C ILE A 19 2.56 -4.62 -46.37
N LEU A 20 2.87 -3.61 -45.55
CA LEU A 20 3.46 -2.35 -46.02
C LEU A 20 4.86 -2.54 -46.61
N LEU A 21 5.67 -3.43 -46.03
CA LEU A 21 7.01 -3.77 -46.56
C LEU A 21 6.93 -4.49 -47.91
N SER A 22 5.91 -5.33 -48.11
CA SER A 22 5.72 -6.08 -49.36
C SER A 22 5.12 -5.23 -50.48
N ASN A 23 4.60 -4.03 -50.18
CA ASN A 23 3.88 -3.17 -51.12
C ASN A 23 4.45 -1.74 -51.11
N PRO A 24 5.61 -1.48 -51.76
CA PRO A 24 6.31 -0.20 -51.70
C PRO A 24 5.54 0.98 -52.33
N ARG A 25 4.49 0.69 -53.11
CA ARG A 25 3.62 1.72 -53.73
C ARG A 25 2.61 2.32 -52.75
N ILE A 26 2.36 1.68 -51.61
CA ILE A 26 1.44 2.18 -50.59
C ILE A 26 2.15 3.24 -49.76
N LYS A 27 1.60 4.46 -49.76
CA LYS A 27 2.04 5.56 -48.90
C LYS A 27 1.02 5.78 -47.79
N VAL A 28 1.49 5.84 -46.55
CA VAL A 28 0.66 6.11 -45.37
C VAL A 28 0.91 7.55 -44.94
N SER A 29 -0.15 8.33 -44.82
CA SER A 29 -0.11 9.70 -44.28
C SER A 29 -1.16 9.86 -43.19
N TRP A 30 -0.92 10.78 -42.27
CA TRP A 30 -1.89 11.17 -41.27
C TRP A 30 -2.80 12.27 -41.84
N VAL A 31 -4.10 12.13 -41.62
CA VAL A 31 -5.12 13.11 -41.99
C VAL A 31 -5.94 13.43 -40.73
N LYS A 32 -6.29 14.71 -40.55
CA LYS A 32 -7.08 15.16 -39.42
C LYS A 32 -8.54 14.70 -39.53
N ALA A 33 -9.09 14.19 -38.44
CA ALA A 33 -10.51 13.84 -38.35
C ALA A 33 -11.42 15.07 -38.46
N HIS A 34 -12.63 14.90 -39.00
CA HIS A 34 -13.67 15.94 -39.13
C HIS A 34 -13.21 17.19 -39.91
N ALA A 35 -12.32 17.01 -40.88
CA ALA A 35 -11.83 18.06 -41.76
C ALA A 35 -12.53 18.08 -43.13
N CYS A 36 -13.75 17.54 -43.22
CA CYS A 36 -14.54 17.43 -44.46
C CYS A 36 -13.83 16.61 -45.55
N ASN A 37 -13.07 15.58 -45.17
CA ASN A 37 -12.49 14.64 -46.11
C ASN A 37 -13.50 13.50 -46.30
N ILE A 38 -14.23 13.53 -47.42
CA ILE A 38 -15.31 12.59 -47.74
C ILE A 38 -14.90 11.12 -47.53
N GLY A 39 -13.68 10.75 -47.92
CA GLY A 39 -13.18 9.39 -47.77
C GLY A 39 -12.94 9.00 -46.31
N ASN A 40 -12.31 9.88 -45.53
CA ASN A 40 -12.08 9.66 -44.10
C ASN A 40 -13.39 9.63 -43.31
N ASP A 41 -14.31 10.56 -43.60
CA ASP A 41 -15.59 10.68 -42.89
C ASP A 41 -16.48 9.47 -43.18
N ARG A 42 -16.48 8.97 -44.43
CA ARG A 42 -17.16 7.72 -44.78
C ARG A 42 -16.54 6.50 -44.09
N ALA A 43 -15.20 6.44 -43.97
CA ALA A 43 -14.53 5.35 -43.26
C ALA A 43 -14.86 5.35 -41.74
N ASP A 44 -14.91 6.53 -41.12
CA ASP A 44 -15.30 6.70 -39.71
C ASP A 44 -16.76 6.31 -39.48
N GLN A 45 -17.67 6.70 -40.38
CA GLN A 45 -19.08 6.30 -40.32
C GLN A 45 -19.22 4.77 -40.42
N LEU A 46 -18.54 4.13 -41.37
CA LEU A 46 -18.57 2.67 -41.50
C LEU A 46 -18.02 1.97 -40.26
N ALA A 47 -16.96 2.51 -39.63
CA ALA A 47 -16.43 1.96 -38.39
C ALA A 47 -17.45 2.07 -37.24
N LYS A 48 -18.13 3.22 -37.11
CA LYS A 48 -19.20 3.42 -36.12
C LYS A 48 -20.39 2.49 -36.34
N ASP A 49 -20.89 2.39 -37.57
CA ASP A 49 -22.00 1.50 -37.91
C ASP A 49 -21.64 0.04 -37.57
N THR A 50 -20.39 -0.36 -37.83
CA THR A 50 -19.90 -1.70 -37.48
C THR A 50 -19.85 -1.92 -35.96
N THR A 51 -19.52 -0.91 -35.16
CA THR A 51 -19.57 -1.06 -33.69
C THR A 51 -21.00 -1.18 -33.13
N GLN A 52 -21.99 -0.62 -33.81
CA GLN A 52 -23.40 -0.63 -33.38
C GLN A 52 -24.18 -1.85 -33.90
N HIS A 53 -23.89 -2.29 -35.13
CA HIS A 53 -24.67 -3.30 -35.85
C HIS A 53 -23.84 -4.50 -36.31
N GLY A 54 -22.51 -4.46 -36.18
CA GLY A 54 -21.64 -5.57 -36.55
C GLY A 54 -21.74 -6.74 -35.58
N GLN A 55 -21.34 -7.93 -36.06
CA GLN A 55 -21.23 -9.09 -35.17
C GLN A 55 -20.16 -8.82 -34.10
N PRO A 56 -20.44 -9.07 -32.80
CA PRO A 56 -19.44 -8.94 -31.76
C PRO A 56 -18.26 -9.84 -32.11
N TYR A 57 -17.07 -9.26 -32.17
CA TYR A 57 -15.84 -10.02 -32.38
C TYR A 57 -15.69 -10.99 -31.21
N SER A 58 -15.99 -12.27 -31.44
CA SER A 58 -16.22 -13.27 -30.39
C SER A 58 -14.95 -13.62 -29.59
N HIS A 59 -13.79 -13.08 -30.00
CA HIS A 59 -12.48 -13.45 -29.52
C HIS A 59 -11.57 -12.27 -29.13
N THR A 60 -12.12 -11.14 -28.69
CA THR A 60 -11.32 -10.16 -27.93
C THR A 60 -10.99 -10.73 -26.55
N LYS A 61 -9.94 -11.57 -26.49
CA LYS A 61 -9.31 -11.95 -25.21
C LYS A 61 -8.97 -10.65 -24.49
N LEU A 62 -9.62 -10.40 -23.34
CA LEU A 62 -9.35 -9.23 -22.54
C LEU A 62 -7.83 -9.10 -22.32
N PRO A 63 -7.24 -7.91 -22.52
CA PRO A 63 -5.81 -7.75 -22.31
C PRO A 63 -5.42 -8.24 -20.92
N LYS A 64 -4.34 -9.02 -20.81
CA LYS A 64 -3.84 -9.49 -19.49
C LYS A 64 -3.73 -8.36 -18.45
N PRO A 65 -3.29 -7.12 -18.78
CA PRO A 65 -3.28 -6.02 -17.82
C PRO A 65 -4.67 -5.66 -17.28
N HIS A 66 -5.71 -5.73 -18.13
CA HIS A 66 -7.09 -5.47 -17.74
C HIS A 66 -7.59 -6.49 -16.73
N ILE A 67 -7.40 -7.79 -17.01
CA ILE A 67 -7.77 -8.87 -16.08
C ILE A 67 -7.00 -8.73 -14.76
N LYS A 68 -5.69 -8.47 -14.81
CA LYS A 68 -4.88 -8.22 -13.60
C LYS A 68 -5.39 -7.02 -12.80
N GLY A 69 -5.82 -5.95 -13.47
CA GLY A 69 -6.41 -4.78 -12.82
C GLY A 69 -7.70 -5.12 -12.09
N LEU A 70 -8.61 -5.86 -12.73
CA LEU A 70 -9.87 -6.32 -12.13
C LEU A 70 -9.63 -7.21 -10.91
N LEU A 71 -8.73 -8.19 -11.02
CA LEU A 71 -8.40 -9.09 -9.92
C LEU A 71 -7.78 -8.35 -8.74
N ARG A 72 -6.85 -7.42 -8.99
CA ARG A 72 -6.25 -6.59 -7.92
C ARG A 72 -7.29 -5.74 -7.22
N LYS A 73 -8.22 -5.14 -7.96
CA LYS A 73 -9.31 -4.35 -7.40
C LYS A 73 -10.17 -5.19 -6.46
N ARG A 74 -10.65 -6.34 -6.93
CA ARG A 74 -11.46 -7.28 -6.13
C ARG A 74 -10.72 -7.73 -4.87
N MET A 75 -9.47 -8.16 -5.03
CA MET A 75 -8.61 -8.59 -3.92
C MET A 75 -8.47 -7.50 -2.86
N LEU A 76 -8.26 -6.23 -3.26
CA LEU A 76 -8.16 -5.12 -2.33
C LEU A 76 -9.48 -4.82 -1.61
N GLU A 77 -10.61 -4.92 -2.30
CA GLU A 77 -11.94 -4.71 -1.71
C GLU A 77 -12.26 -5.79 -0.67
N GLU A 78 -12.00 -7.06 -1.00
CA GLU A 78 -12.16 -8.19 -0.08
C GLU A 78 -11.22 -8.06 1.13
N TRP A 79 -9.96 -7.72 0.89
CA TRP A 79 -8.98 -7.54 1.96
C TRP A 79 -9.35 -6.35 2.87
N GLN A 80 -9.81 -5.24 2.30
CA GLN A 80 -10.27 -4.08 3.06
C GLN A 80 -11.50 -4.40 3.92
N THR A 81 -12.40 -5.24 3.40
CA THR A 81 -13.59 -5.68 4.12
C THR A 81 -13.21 -6.57 5.30
N ALA A 82 -12.34 -7.56 5.08
CA ALA A 82 -11.79 -8.36 6.16
C ALA A 82 -11.08 -7.49 7.20
N TRP A 83 -10.25 -6.54 6.76
CA TRP A 83 -9.50 -5.64 7.65
C TRP A 83 -10.38 -4.80 8.58
N LYS A 84 -11.58 -4.39 8.12
CA LYS A 84 -12.55 -3.63 8.93
C LYS A 84 -13.33 -4.51 9.91
N ASN A 85 -13.58 -5.77 9.54
CA ASN A 85 -14.46 -6.67 10.27
C ASN A 85 -13.74 -7.57 11.28
N VAL A 86 -12.41 -7.68 11.19
CA VAL A 86 -11.62 -8.49 12.13
C VAL A 86 -11.54 -7.80 13.49
N ASP A 87 -11.72 -8.57 14.58
CA ASP A 87 -11.60 -8.08 15.96
C ASP A 87 -10.16 -8.09 16.48
N THR A 88 -9.29 -8.91 15.87
CA THR A 88 -7.86 -8.95 16.16
C THR A 88 -7.12 -7.77 15.53
N GLY A 89 -6.17 -7.17 16.24
CA GLY A 89 -5.30 -6.13 15.65
C GLY A 89 -5.95 -4.74 15.51
N ARG A 90 -7.10 -4.49 16.17
CA ARG A 90 -7.82 -3.19 16.10
C ARG A 90 -6.97 -1.96 16.40
N LYS A 91 -5.96 -2.09 17.26
CA LYS A 91 -4.99 -1.00 17.52
C LYS A 91 -4.25 -0.59 16.25
N ILE A 92 -3.84 -1.54 15.41
CA ILE A 92 -3.22 -1.26 14.10
C ILE A 92 -4.25 -0.72 13.12
N CYS A 93 -5.46 -1.30 13.06
CA CYS A 93 -6.53 -0.78 12.19
C CYS A 93 -6.85 0.69 12.45
N ASN A 94 -6.79 1.14 13.71
CA ASN A 94 -7.01 2.53 14.08
C ASN A 94 -5.93 3.49 13.54
N ILE A 95 -4.69 3.00 13.42
CA ILE A 95 -3.57 3.75 12.88
C ILE A 95 -3.58 3.71 11.35
N MET A 96 -3.83 2.53 10.78
CA MET A 96 -3.85 2.25 9.35
C MET A 96 -5.20 1.63 8.95
N PRO A 97 -6.24 2.45 8.75
CA PRO A 97 -7.60 1.95 8.49
C PRO A 97 -7.76 1.39 7.08
N SER A 98 -6.85 1.72 6.17
CA SER A 98 -6.89 1.33 4.77
C SER A 98 -5.76 0.37 4.42
N VAL A 99 -6.09 -0.73 3.77
CA VAL A 99 -5.09 -1.66 3.21
C VAL A 99 -4.47 -1.03 1.97
N SER A 100 -3.19 -1.30 1.75
CA SER A 100 -2.44 -0.78 0.61
C SER A 100 -1.44 -1.82 0.13
N LEU A 101 -1.21 -1.85 -1.19
CA LEU A 101 -0.11 -2.62 -1.78
C LEU A 101 1.23 -1.89 -1.69
N HIS A 102 1.20 -0.58 -1.40
CA HIS A 102 2.42 0.19 -1.21
C HIS A 102 2.92 0.00 0.22
N PRO A 103 4.22 -0.31 0.38
CA PRO A 103 4.80 -0.42 1.71
C PRO A 103 4.69 0.92 2.43
N THR A 104 4.40 0.87 3.72
CA THR A 104 4.40 2.06 4.56
C THR A 104 5.84 2.45 4.89
N ASN A 105 6.12 3.73 5.08
CA ASN A 105 7.44 4.25 5.50
C ASN A 105 7.80 3.94 6.97
N TRP A 106 7.22 2.88 7.54
CA TRP A 106 7.48 2.45 8.90
C TRP A 106 8.75 1.62 8.95
N ILE A 107 9.60 1.92 9.93
CA ILE A 107 10.78 1.13 10.24
C ILE A 107 10.50 0.16 11.38
N ARG A 108 11.47 -0.69 11.71
CA ARG A 108 11.33 -1.73 12.75
C ARG A 108 10.84 -1.17 14.09
N GLU A 109 11.34 -0.02 14.51
CA GLU A 109 10.96 0.65 15.75
C GLU A 109 9.51 1.13 15.72
N ASP A 110 9.02 1.62 14.58
CA ASP A 110 7.62 2.04 14.45
C ASP A 110 6.67 0.83 14.60
N VAL A 111 7.08 -0.33 14.05
CA VAL A 111 6.36 -1.60 14.23
C VAL A 111 6.39 -2.06 15.68
N ILE A 112 7.56 -2.00 16.34
CA ILE A 112 7.66 -2.33 17.77
C ILE A 112 6.71 -1.48 18.60
N PHE A 113 6.65 -0.17 18.33
CA PHE A 113 5.78 0.76 19.05
C PHE A 113 4.29 0.44 18.94
N SER A 114 3.85 -0.20 17.85
CA SER A 114 2.46 -0.67 17.68
C SER A 114 2.05 -1.82 18.63
N GLN A 115 2.83 -2.03 19.69
CA GLN A 115 2.75 -3.11 20.67
C GLN A 115 3.18 -4.46 20.12
N HIS A 116 3.94 -4.49 19.01
CA HIS A 116 4.49 -5.71 18.42
C HIS A 116 5.99 -5.78 18.69
N GLY A 117 6.36 -6.08 19.93
CA GLY A 117 7.77 -6.09 20.33
C GLY A 117 8.00 -6.69 21.71
N PRO A 118 9.24 -6.60 22.24
CA PRO A 118 9.65 -7.24 23.51
C PRO A 118 9.13 -6.47 24.74
N PHE A 119 7.86 -6.06 24.71
CA PHE A 119 7.21 -5.39 25.83
C PHE A 119 6.59 -6.44 26.76
N PRO A 120 6.77 -6.34 28.09
CA PRO A 120 6.21 -7.30 29.04
C PRO A 120 4.72 -7.59 28.83
N ALA A 121 3.89 -6.56 28.61
CA ALA A 121 2.47 -6.72 28.36
C ALA A 121 2.15 -7.49 27.06
N TYR A 122 2.98 -7.33 26.02
CA TYR A 122 2.86 -8.10 24.79
C TYR A 122 3.28 -9.56 25.04
N LEU A 123 4.43 -9.79 25.68
CA LEU A 123 4.94 -11.13 25.96
C LEU A 123 3.96 -11.95 26.83
N LYS A 124 3.37 -11.34 27.86
CA LYS A 124 2.36 -11.98 28.71
C LYS A 124 1.11 -12.37 27.90
N ARG A 125 0.63 -11.50 27.02
CA ARG A 125 -0.52 -11.77 26.15
C ARG A 125 -0.31 -12.96 25.21
N PHE A 126 0.93 -13.20 24.78
CA PHE A 126 1.30 -14.33 23.92
C PHE A 126 1.84 -15.53 24.71
N HIS A 127 1.69 -15.54 26.04
CA HIS A 127 2.16 -16.62 26.92
C HIS A 127 3.67 -16.89 26.81
N LEU A 128 4.45 -15.85 26.51
CA LEU A 128 5.91 -15.88 26.44
C LEU A 128 6.59 -15.36 27.72
N SER A 129 5.81 -14.79 28.63
CA SER A 129 6.25 -14.26 29.93
C SER A 129 5.15 -14.48 30.96
N ASP A 130 5.53 -14.66 32.22
CA ASP A 130 4.60 -14.76 33.34
C ASP A 130 4.19 -13.41 33.94
N SER A 131 4.89 -12.33 33.58
CA SER A 131 4.61 -10.97 34.07
C SER A 131 4.42 -9.99 32.92
N ASP A 132 3.45 -9.09 33.06
CA ASP A 132 3.25 -7.91 32.22
C ASP A 132 3.86 -6.64 32.82
N TYR A 133 4.53 -6.75 33.96
CA TYR A 133 5.14 -5.62 34.65
C TYR A 133 6.50 -5.24 34.06
N CYS A 134 6.74 -3.94 33.98
CA CYS A 134 8.05 -3.32 33.86
C CYS A 134 8.79 -3.39 35.20
N SER A 135 10.11 -3.39 35.19
CA SER A 135 10.96 -3.41 36.39
C SER A 135 10.71 -2.20 37.32
N CYS A 136 10.10 -1.13 36.82
CA CYS A 136 9.69 0.02 37.64
C CYS A 136 8.30 -0.15 38.31
N GLY A 137 7.67 -1.32 38.19
CA GLY A 137 6.37 -1.64 38.80
C GLY A 137 5.13 -1.21 37.99
N GLY A 138 5.29 -0.52 36.86
CA GLY A 138 4.18 -0.20 35.94
C GLY A 138 3.90 -1.32 34.93
N ILE A 139 2.75 -1.29 34.25
CA ILE A 139 2.47 -2.24 33.16
C ILE A 139 3.38 -1.92 31.97
N GLY A 140 4.21 -2.88 31.55
CA GLY A 140 5.21 -2.75 30.49
C GLY A 140 4.61 -2.66 29.09
N THR A 141 3.87 -1.58 28.80
CA THR A 141 3.33 -1.25 27.48
C THR A 141 4.16 -0.19 26.77
N ALA A 142 4.06 -0.12 25.44
CA ALA A 142 4.66 0.97 24.66
C ALA A 142 4.24 2.37 25.15
N LEU A 143 2.98 2.52 25.60
CA LEU A 143 2.46 3.76 26.18
C LEU A 143 3.22 4.11 27.46
N HIS A 144 3.34 3.15 28.38
CA HIS A 144 4.06 3.34 29.64
C HIS A 144 5.49 3.85 29.42
N TYR A 145 6.25 3.20 28.54
CA TYR A 145 7.62 3.60 28.22
C TYR A 145 7.70 4.97 27.54
N ALA A 146 6.65 5.40 26.83
CA ALA A 146 6.62 6.67 26.14
C ALA A 146 6.14 7.85 26.99
N THR A 147 5.50 7.61 28.14
CA THR A 147 4.83 8.69 28.89
C THR A 147 5.08 8.72 30.39
N GLU A 148 5.56 7.64 31.02
CA GLU A 148 5.58 7.53 32.50
C GLU A 148 6.75 6.71 33.07
N CYS A 149 7.39 5.83 32.30
CA CYS A 149 8.44 4.97 32.83
C CYS A 149 9.66 5.78 33.31
N ILE A 150 10.05 5.59 34.57
CA ILE A 150 11.18 6.30 35.19
C ILE A 150 12.50 6.03 34.45
N TYR A 151 12.70 4.82 33.92
CA TYR A 151 13.92 4.45 33.22
C TYR A 151 14.06 5.12 31.85
N THR A 152 12.95 5.55 31.25
CA THR A 152 12.97 6.31 29.99
C THR A 152 12.71 7.80 30.22
N TRP A 153 12.54 8.25 31.46
CA TRP A 153 12.23 9.66 31.77
C TRP A 153 13.44 10.58 31.48
N HIS A 154 14.64 10.11 31.83
CA HIS A 154 15.87 10.90 31.73
C HIS A 154 16.28 11.28 30.30
N VAL A 155 15.77 10.58 29.30
CA VAL A 155 16.13 10.80 27.89
C VAL A 155 15.31 11.91 27.21
N SER A 156 14.41 12.60 27.95
CA SER A 156 13.59 13.72 27.45
C SER A 156 12.71 13.43 26.20
N TRP A 157 12.55 12.15 25.85
CA TRP A 157 11.69 11.69 24.76
C TRP A 157 10.25 11.42 25.18
N HIS A 158 9.94 11.62 26.46
CA HIS A 158 8.60 11.45 26.99
C HIS A 158 7.61 12.40 26.31
N MET A 159 6.43 11.85 26.09
CA MET A 159 5.28 12.56 25.56
C MET A 159 4.22 12.67 26.64
N ARG A 160 3.31 13.63 26.49
CA ARG A 160 2.22 13.81 27.43
C ARG A 160 1.34 12.55 27.44
N LYS A 161 1.13 11.99 28.63
CA LYS A 161 0.18 10.88 28.85
C LYS A 161 -1.22 11.32 28.42
N PRO A 162 -1.90 10.57 27.54
CA PRO A 162 -3.29 10.84 27.19
C PRO A 162 -4.21 10.50 28.37
N ALA A 163 -5.40 11.07 28.39
CA ALA A 163 -6.46 10.52 29.25
C ALA A 163 -6.89 9.14 28.72
N PRO A 164 -7.38 8.23 29.58
CA PRO A 164 -7.63 6.83 29.22
C PRO A 164 -8.55 6.64 28.00
N ASN A 165 -9.53 7.51 27.83
CA ASN A 165 -10.47 7.49 26.70
C ASN A 165 -9.87 7.99 25.37
N PHE A 166 -8.65 8.53 25.37
CA PHE A 166 -7.97 9.07 24.17
C PHE A 166 -6.69 8.31 23.82
N GLU A 167 -6.44 7.14 24.38
CA GLU A 167 -5.23 6.36 24.08
C GLU A 167 -5.10 6.00 22.60
N GLN A 168 -6.21 5.67 21.94
CA GLN A 168 -6.22 5.29 20.52
C GLN A 168 -5.90 6.50 19.62
N GLU A 169 -6.54 7.64 19.87
CA GLU A 169 -6.28 8.90 19.18
C GLU A 169 -4.85 9.35 19.39
N TRP A 170 -4.32 9.16 20.60
CA TRP A 170 -2.94 9.46 20.93
C TRP A 170 -1.97 8.59 20.12
N LEU A 171 -2.18 7.28 20.07
CA LEU A 171 -1.36 6.36 19.25
C LEU A 171 -1.40 6.76 17.78
N LYS A 172 -2.59 7.09 17.25
CA LYS A 172 -2.77 7.56 15.89
C LYS A 172 -2.00 8.86 15.63
N ARG A 173 -2.03 9.82 16.54
CA ARG A 173 -1.28 11.09 16.43
C ARG A 173 0.23 10.85 16.46
N VAL A 174 0.70 10.00 17.38
CA VAL A 174 2.13 9.67 17.50
C VAL A 174 2.64 8.97 16.24
N ALA A 175 1.90 7.99 15.72
CA ALA A 175 2.28 7.24 14.53
C ALA A 175 2.31 8.09 13.25
N ASN A 176 1.42 9.08 13.14
CA ASN A 176 1.33 9.96 11.97
C ASN A 176 2.26 11.19 12.04
N ASN A 177 2.86 11.49 13.19
CA ASN A 177 3.76 12.63 13.37
C ASN A 177 5.24 12.20 13.31
N LEU A 178 6.03 12.82 12.43
CA LEU A 178 7.44 12.46 12.26
C LEU A 178 8.30 12.70 13.52
N VAL A 179 8.08 13.82 14.22
CA VAL A 179 8.83 14.18 15.45
C VAL A 179 8.49 13.20 16.56
N SER A 180 7.20 12.88 16.74
CA SER A 180 6.77 11.87 17.71
C SER A 180 7.36 10.49 17.39
N ARG A 181 7.39 10.09 16.11
CA ARG A 181 8.07 8.85 15.70
C ARG A 181 9.56 8.85 16.00
N GLN A 182 10.26 9.98 15.82
CA GLN A 182 11.68 10.08 16.19
C GLN A 182 11.90 9.88 17.70
N LYS A 183 11.04 10.47 18.55
CA LYS A 183 11.08 10.24 20.00
C LYS A 183 10.87 8.76 20.35
N ILE A 184 9.87 8.14 19.73
CA ILE A 184 9.58 6.70 19.89
C ILE A 184 10.76 5.83 19.47
N ARG A 185 11.38 6.12 18.34
CA ARG A 185 12.57 5.42 17.86
C ARG A 185 13.72 5.53 18.87
N GLY A 186 13.92 6.71 19.45
CA GLY A 186 14.88 6.93 20.54
C GLY A 186 14.59 6.06 21.75
N ILE A 187 13.34 6.04 22.23
CA ILE A 187 12.92 5.22 23.37
C ILE A 187 13.15 3.73 23.11
N ILE A 188 12.74 3.23 21.94
CA ILE A 188 12.88 1.81 21.60
C ILE A 188 14.34 1.42 21.45
N LYS A 189 15.15 2.28 20.83
CA LYS A 189 16.59 2.07 20.72
C LYS A 189 17.23 1.99 22.12
N PHE A 190 16.90 2.92 23.01
CA PHE A 190 17.40 2.92 24.38
C PHE A 190 17.00 1.66 25.15
N ILE A 191 15.75 1.21 25.04
CA ILE A 191 15.29 -0.05 25.64
C ILE A 191 16.08 -1.24 25.08
N SER A 192 16.33 -1.27 23.76
CA SER A 192 17.06 -2.36 23.13
C SER A 192 18.55 -2.39 23.48
N GLU A 193 19.15 -1.24 23.78
CA GLU A 193 20.55 -1.11 24.20
C GLU A 193 20.74 -1.43 25.69
N ASN A 194 19.69 -1.23 26.51
CA ASN A 194 19.74 -1.39 27.96
C ASN A 194 18.82 -2.51 28.45
N ARG A 195 18.73 -3.64 27.72
CA ARG A 195 17.76 -4.71 27.99
C ARG A 195 17.79 -5.24 29.42
N ASP A 196 18.96 -5.26 30.06
CA ASP A 196 19.12 -5.74 31.42
C ASP A 196 18.33 -4.88 32.44
N LEU A 197 18.19 -3.58 32.18
CA LEU A 197 17.38 -2.67 33.01
C LEU A 197 15.87 -2.91 32.90
N PHE A 198 15.44 -3.53 31.79
CA PHE A 198 14.03 -3.71 31.46
C PHE A 198 13.57 -5.16 31.55
N ARG A 199 14.44 -6.06 32.03
CA ARG A 199 14.07 -7.45 32.28
C ARG A 199 13.16 -7.50 33.50
N PRO A 200 12.03 -8.25 33.45
CA PRO A 200 11.28 -8.55 34.65
C PRO A 200 12.21 -9.22 35.69
N PRO A 201 12.05 -8.92 37.00
CA PRO A 201 12.78 -9.63 38.04
C PRO A 201 12.53 -11.14 38.01
#